data_AF-I4Z2S0-F1
#
_entry.id   AF-I4Z2S0-F1
#
_cell.length_a   1.000
_cell.length_b   1.000
_cell.length_c   1.000
_cell.angle_alpha   90.00
_cell.angle_beta   90.00
_cell.angle_gamma   90.00
#
_symmetry.space_group_name_H-M   'P 1'
#
loop_
_entity.id
_entity.type
_entity.pdbx_description
1 polymer ?
#
loop_
_entity_poly.entity_id
_entity_poly.type
_entity_poly.pdbx_seq_one_letter_code
_entity_poly.pdbx_strand_id
1 'polypeptide(L)' 'MEILLLHLRLSIFSEKVQFALLPKRWIVERTFAWLVRNTRLAKDWEGLPTTTETWTYLATSRLMTKRSAHAAA' A
#
# COMPACT_ATOMS: atom_id res chain seq x y z
N MET A 1 -29.36 -15.36 23.97
CA MET A 1 -27.91 -15.19 24.20
C MET A 1 -27.13 -14.83 22.93
N GLU A 2 -27.68 -15.04 21.72
CA GLU A 2 -27.00 -14.70 20.45
C GLU A 2 -27.12 -13.24 20.01
N ILE A 3 -28.18 -12.52 20.42
CA ILE A 3 -28.38 -11.11 20.04
C ILE A 3 -27.33 -10.19 20.70
N LEU A 4 -26.85 -10.54 21.90
CA LEU A 4 -25.79 -9.81 22.60
C LEU A 4 -24.40 -10.02 21.97
N LEU A 5 -24.13 -11.19 21.38
CA LEU A 5 -22.87 -11.47 20.69
C LEU A 5 -22.78 -10.76 19.32
N LEU A 6 -23.90 -10.59 18.62
CA LEU A 6 -23.96 -9.80 17.37
C LEU A 6 -23.72 -8.30 17.61
N HIS A 7 -24.20 -7.77 18.73
CA HIS A 7 -24.00 -6.36 19.07
C HIS A 7 -22.53 -6.04 19.41
N LEU A 8 -21.83 -6.96 20.09
CA LEU A 8 -20.39 -6.81 20.41
C LEU A 8 -19.51 -6.96 19.15
N ARG A 9 -19.89 -7.86 18.23
CA ARG A 9 -19.19 -8.11 16.95
C ARG A 9 -19.22 -6.91 16.01
N LEU A 10 -20.33 -6.16 15.97
CA LEU A 10 -20.46 -4.94 15.15
C LEU A 10 -19.75 -3.72 15.75
N SER A 11 -19.56 -3.70 17.08
CA SER A 11 -18.90 -2.57 17.76
C SER A 11 -17.40 -2.47 17.44
N ILE A 12 -16.72 -3.58 17.14
CA ILE A 12 -15.29 -3.59 16.79
C ILE A 12 -15.04 -2.97 15.38
N PHE A 13 -16.01 -3.07 14.46
CA PHE A 13 -15.81 -2.62 13.08
C PHE A 13 -16.12 -1.13 12.84
N SER A 14 -16.66 -0.43 13.84
CA SER A 14 -16.94 1.01 13.77
C SER A 14 -15.85 1.82 14.48
N GLU A 15 -14.59 1.56 14.11
CA GLU A 15 -13.54 2.53 14.38
C GLU A 15 -13.81 3.73 13.46
N LYS A 16 -14.28 4.84 14.05
CA LYS A 16 -14.52 6.08 13.31
C LYS A 16 -13.19 6.49 12.71
N VAL A 17 -13.06 6.39 11.39
CA VAL A 17 -11.95 7.02 10.65
C VAL A 17 -12.14 8.52 10.72
N GLN A 18 -11.74 9.11 11.85
CA GLN A 18 -11.60 10.55 11.97
C GLN A 18 -10.48 10.95 11.01
N PHE A 19 -10.80 11.82 10.06
CA PHE A 19 -9.87 12.28 9.05
C PHE A 19 -8.82 13.18 9.70
N ALA A 20 -7.85 12.57 10.37
CA ALA A 20 -6.70 13.27 10.90
C ALA A 20 -5.84 13.70 9.71
N LEU A 21 -5.64 15.02 9.57
CA LEU A 21 -4.67 15.56 8.62
C LEU A 21 -3.27 15.15 9.06
N LEU A 22 -2.83 13.97 8.63
CA LEU A 22 -1.48 13.48 8.87
C LEU A 22 -0.50 14.33 8.06
N PRO A 23 0.36 15.13 8.71
CA PRO A 23 1.38 15.86 7.99
C PRO A 23 2.26 14.85 7.25
N LYS A 24 2.47 15.07 5.94
CA LYS A 24 3.27 14.23 5.02
C LYS A 24 2.62 12.94 4.49
N ARG A 25 1.28 12.77 4.59
CA ARG A 25 0.56 11.63 3.98
C ARG A 25 0.89 11.42 2.50
N TRP A 26 1.14 12.51 1.77
CA TRP A 26 1.51 12.49 0.35
C TRP A 26 2.75 11.65 0.03
N ILE A 27 3.69 11.46 0.96
CA ILE A 27 4.91 10.67 0.72
C ILE A 27 4.56 9.19 0.55
N VAL A 28 3.70 8.69 1.43
CA VAL A 28 3.23 7.31 1.42
C VAL A 28 2.36 7.07 0.17
N GLU A 29 1.41 7.97 -0.09
CA GLU A 29 0.55 7.90 -1.27
C GLU A 29 1.37 7.94 -2.58
N ARG A 30 2.42 8.77 -2.65
CA ARG A 30 3.33 8.82 -3.81
C ARG A 30 4.04 7.49 -4.03
N THR A 31 4.47 6.84 -2.95
CA THR A 31 5.12 5.53 -3.02
C THR A 31 4.15 4.49 -3.60
N PHE A 32 2.91 4.46 -3.11
CA PHE A 32 1.86 3.59 -3.67
C PHE A 32 1.53 3.92 -5.12
N ALA A 33 1.43 5.20 -5.49
CA ALA A 33 1.19 5.60 -6.88
C ALA A 33 2.30 5.08 -7.83
N TRP A 34 3.54 5.02 -7.35
CA TRP A 34 4.67 4.53 -8.15
C TRP A 34 4.67 3.01 -8.27
N LEU A 35 4.27 2.30 -7.21
CA LEU A 35 4.06 0.84 -7.25
C LEU A 35 2.93 0.48 -8.21
N VAL A 36 1.79 1.17 -8.15
CA VAL A 36 0.64 0.95 -9.04
C VAL A 36 0.97 1.26 -10.51
N ARG A 37 1.85 2.23 -10.77
CA ARG A 37 2.31 2.53 -12.15
C ARG A 37 3.11 1.38 -12.77
N ASN A 38 3.72 0.52 -11.95
CA ASN A 38 4.33 -0.72 -12.45
C ASN A 38 3.18 -1.73 -12.64
N THR A 39 2.62 -1.76 -13.85
CA THR A 39 1.39 -2.48 -14.23
C THR A 39 1.34 -3.96 -13.81
N ARG A 40 2.50 -4.59 -13.58
CA ARG A 40 2.59 -5.95 -13.03
C ARG A 40 2.03 -6.02 -11.61
N LEU A 41 2.50 -5.15 -10.70
CA LEU A 41 2.02 -5.06 -9.31
C LEU A 41 0.54 -4.68 -9.18
N ALA A 42 0.02 -3.87 -10.10
CA ALA A 42 -1.39 -3.46 -10.09
C ALA A 42 -2.34 -4.59 -10.50
N LYS A 43 -1.82 -5.65 -11.13
CA LYS A 43 -2.58 -6.71 -11.78
C LYS A 43 -1.95 -8.08 -11.51
N ASP A 44 -1.31 -8.24 -10.35
CA ASP A 44 -0.77 -9.52 -9.91
C ASP A 44 -1.96 -10.44 -9.58
N TRP A 45 -2.33 -11.30 -10.54
CA TRP A 45 -3.31 -12.37 -10.36
C TRP A 45 -2.67 -13.67 -9.83
N GLU A 46 -1.35 -13.71 -9.78
CA GLU A 46 -0.59 -14.84 -9.27
C GLU A 46 -0.67 -14.80 -7.75
N GLY A 47 -1.51 -15.66 -7.16
CA GLY A 47 -1.80 -15.69 -5.73
C GLY A 47 -0.62 -16.04 -4.81
N LEU A 48 0.63 -16.02 -5.30
CA LEU A 48 1.81 -16.29 -4.51
C LEU A 48 2.41 -14.97 -3.98
N PRO A 49 2.49 -14.77 -2.65
CA PRO A 49 3.03 -13.55 -2.05
C PRO A 49 4.51 -13.34 -2.38
N THR A 50 5.26 -14.41 -2.66
CA THR A 50 6.68 -14.32 -3.03
C THR A 50 6.88 -13.57 -4.35
N THR A 51 6.01 -13.77 -5.33
CA THR A 51 6.12 -13.08 -6.62
C THR A 51 5.88 -11.59 -6.43
N THR A 52 4.80 -11.20 -5.75
CA THR A 52 4.47 -9.79 -5.52
C THR A 52 5.54 -9.07 -4.70
N GLU A 53 6.15 -9.76 -3.74
CA GLU A 53 7.29 -9.26 -2.96
C GLU A 53 8.52 -8.99 -3.85
N THR A 54 8.91 -9.93 -4.71
CA THR A 54 10.04 -9.72 -5.63
C THR A 54 9.80 -8.56 -6.60
N TRP A 55 8.56 -8.40 -7.11
CA TRP A 55 8.21 -7.27 -7.97
C TRP A 55 8.25 -5.93 -7.23
N THR A 56 7.87 -5.91 -5.96
CA THR A 56 7.96 -4.71 -5.10
C THR A 56 9.41 -4.27 -4.92
N TYR A 57 10.33 -5.21 -4.65
CA TYR A 57 11.75 -4.92 -4.55
C TYR A 57 12.34 -4.42 -5.87
N LEU A 58 11.97 -5.05 -6.99
CA LEU A 58 12.44 -4.65 -8.31
C LEU A 58 11.97 -3.23 -8.70
N ALA A 59 10.69 -2.92 -8.46
CA ALA A 59 10.12 -1.60 -8.72
C ALA A 59 10.85 -0.49 -7.93
N THR A 60 11.14 -0.76 -6.65
CA THR A 60 11.86 0.17 -5.77
C THR A 60 13.32 0.34 -6.21
N SER A 61 13.98 -0.74 -6.63
CA SER A 61 15.36 -0.69 -7.13
C SER A 61 15.47 0.15 -8.41
N ARG A 62 14.58 -0.10 -9.38
CA ARG A 62 14.51 0.69 -10.63
C ARG A 62 14.32 2.17 -10.35
N LEU A 63 13.53 2.49 -9.33
CA LEU A 63 13.31 3.85 -8.95
C LEU A 63 14.59 4.51 -8.40
N MET A 64 15.27 3.84 -7.47
CA MET A 64 16.52 4.36 -6.90
C MET A 64 17.54 4.64 -8.00
N THR A 65 17.69 3.73 -8.96
CA THR A 65 18.58 3.94 -10.12
C THR A 65 18.22 5.19 -10.92
N LYS A 66 16.93 5.43 -11.18
CA LYS A 66 16.49 6.65 -11.88
C LYS A 66 16.80 7.92 -11.10
N ARG A 67 16.64 7.88 -9.77
CA ARG A 67 16.97 9.02 -8.90
C ARG A 67 18.47 9.28 -8.87
N SER A 68 19.29 8.24 -8.78
CA SER A 68 20.75 8.37 -8.86
C SER A 68 21.20 8.93 -10.20
N ALA A 69 20.64 8.45 -11.31
CA ALA A 69 20.95 8.97 -12.64
C ALA A 69 20.55 10.45 -12.80
N HIS A 70 19.42 10.86 -12.22
CA HIS A 70 19.00 12.26 -12.27
C HIS A 70 19.83 13.16 -11.36
N ALA A 71 20.34 12.65 -10.23
CA ALA A 71 21.21 13.41 -9.33
C ALA A 71 22.64 13.60 -9.89
N ALA A 72 23.06 12.72 -10.80
CA ALA A 72 24.36 12.81 -11.47
C ALA A 72 24.35 13.65 -12.76
N ALA A 73 23.17 14.13 -13.19
CA ALA A 73 22.98 14.96 -14.37
C ALA A 73 22.78 16.44 -13.97
#